data_AF-A0A2P5A7I2-F1
#
_entry.id   AF-A0A2P5A7I2-F1
#
_cell.length_a   1.000
_cell.length_b   1.000
_cell.length_c   1.000
_cell.angle_alpha   90.00
_cell.angle_beta   90.00
_cell.angle_gamma   90.00
#
_symmetry.space_group_name_H-M   'P 1'
#
loop_
_entity.id
_entity.type
_entity.pdbx_description
1 polymer ?
#
loop_
_entity_poly.entity_id
_entity_poly.type
_entity_poly.pdbx_seq_one_letter_code
_entity_poly.pdbx_strand_id
1 'polypeptide(L)'
;MIMGCSQVENPSKESIFLFKKLNERGYPGLNSFTLAFVLKACSIVSALEEGRQVHSRVFRSGFGSSPFVQTALVNMYAKCEEVSLAQLVFDEITERNLIAWSTLIGGYSRAGLVDETFELFRGMQMAGVEPDQVTMVSVVSACTFAGSLDMSRWFMLIWRSG
;
A
#
# COMPACT_ATOMS: atom_id res chain seq x y z
N MET A 1 -24.87 30.89 -22.31
CA MET A 1 -24.90 29.45 -22.60
C MET A 1 -23.47 28.97 -22.84
N ILE A 2 -22.72 28.75 -21.76
CA ILE A 2 -21.46 27.99 -21.77
C ILE A 2 -21.60 27.07 -20.56
N MET A 3 -22.16 25.88 -20.78
CA MET A 3 -22.21 24.86 -19.75
C MET A 3 -20.84 24.22 -19.62
N GLY A 4 -20.36 24.18 -18.38
CA GLY A 4 -19.65 23.03 -17.85
C GLY A 4 -18.17 23.01 -18.16
N CYS A 5 -17.39 23.54 -17.22
CA CYS A 5 -16.00 23.20 -17.02
C CYS A 5 -15.72 21.73 -17.41
N SER A 6 -14.70 21.55 -18.22
CA SER A 6 -13.90 20.33 -18.34
C SER A 6 -14.00 19.49 -17.06
N GLN A 7 -14.69 18.36 -17.15
CA GLN A 7 -14.49 17.27 -16.22
C GLN A 7 -12.99 16.99 -16.25
N VAL A 8 -12.27 17.39 -15.21
CA VAL A 8 -10.99 16.77 -14.92
C VAL A 8 -11.37 15.37 -14.48
N GLU A 9 -11.51 14.46 -15.45
CA GLU A 9 -11.73 13.05 -15.17
C GLU A 9 -10.62 12.61 -14.22
N ASN A 10 -10.99 12.07 -13.06
CA ASN A 10 -10.02 11.58 -12.10
C ASN A 10 -9.23 10.44 -12.80
N PRO A 11 -7.92 10.61 -13.07
CA PRO A 11 -7.18 9.63 -13.87
C PRO A 11 -7.16 8.23 -13.24
N SER A 12 -7.31 8.15 -11.92
CA SER A 12 -7.43 6.87 -11.22
C SER A 12 -8.78 6.19 -11.52
N LYS A 13 -9.88 6.95 -11.55
CA LYS A 13 -11.20 6.41 -11.92
C LYS A 13 -11.23 5.97 -13.38
N GLU A 14 -10.61 6.73 -14.27
CA GLU A 14 -10.51 6.38 -15.68
C GLU A 14 -9.66 5.11 -15.88
N SER A 15 -8.52 4.99 -15.20
CA SER A 15 -7.68 3.80 -15.24
C SER A 15 -8.45 2.53 -14.84
N ILE A 16 -9.23 2.61 -13.76
CA ILE A 16 -10.07 1.50 -13.28
C ILE A 16 -11.17 1.17 -14.29
N PHE A 17 -11.81 2.19 -14.88
CA PHE A 17 -12.84 2.00 -15.90
C PHE A 17 -12.30 1.31 -17.15
N LEU A 18 -11.14 1.73 -17.64
CA LEU A 18 -10.47 1.09 -18.78
C LEU A 18 -10.08 -0.36 -18.47
N PHE A 19 -9.57 -0.62 -17.26
CA PHE A 19 -9.28 -1.98 -16.82
C PHE A 19 -10.52 -2.87 -16.86
N LYS A 20 -11.67 -2.41 -16.35
CA LYS A 20 -12.93 -3.18 -16.39
C LYS A 20 -13.32 -3.55 -17.82
N LYS A 21 -13.29 -2.58 -18.74
CA LYS A 21 -13.56 -2.82 -20.17
C LYS A 21 -12.60 -3.84 -20.79
N LEU A 22 -11.32 -3.77 -20.47
CA LEU A 22 -10.32 -4.72 -20.98
C LEU A 22 -10.55 -6.13 -20.42
N ASN A 23 -10.93 -6.22 -19.15
CA ASN A 23 -11.21 -7.49 -18.47
C ASN A 23 -12.50 -8.15 -19.00
N GLU A 24 -13.57 -7.39 -19.21
CA GLU A 24 -14.84 -7.85 -19.81
C GLU A 24 -14.65 -8.39 -21.23
N ARG A 25 -13.76 -7.77 -22.01
CA ARG A 25 -13.39 -8.24 -23.36
C ARG A 25 -12.42 -9.42 -23.36
N GLY A 26 -11.99 -9.90 -22.20
CA GLY A 26 -11.07 -11.01 -22.06
C GLY A 26 -9.67 -10.71 -22.61
N TYR A 27 -9.24 -9.45 -22.64
CA TYR A 27 -7.96 -9.06 -23.27
C TYR A 27 -6.76 -9.73 -22.59
N PRO A 28 -6.02 -10.64 -23.26
CA PRO A 28 -4.99 -11.46 -22.62
C PRO A 28 -3.69 -10.71 -22.30
N GLY A 29 -3.44 -9.57 -22.96
CA GLY A 29 -2.13 -8.92 -22.98
C GLY A 29 -1.84 -7.89 -21.89
N LEU A 30 -2.52 -7.93 -20.73
CA LEU A 30 -2.16 -7.02 -19.63
C LEU A 30 -0.82 -7.45 -19.04
N ASN A 31 0.15 -6.53 -19.02
CA ASN A 31 1.46 -6.77 -18.42
C ASN A 31 1.49 -6.31 -16.95
N SER A 32 2.59 -6.63 -16.26
CA SER A 32 2.81 -6.28 -14.85
C SER A 32 2.71 -4.77 -14.57
N PHE A 33 3.19 -3.91 -15.48
CA PHE A 33 3.14 -2.46 -15.34
C PHE A 33 1.70 -1.94 -15.38
N THR A 34 0.89 -2.39 -16.33
CA THR A 34 -0.52 -2.00 -16.42
C THR A 34 -1.28 -2.42 -15.16
N LEU A 35 -1.07 -3.65 -14.67
CA LEU A 35 -1.74 -4.15 -13.48
C LEU A 35 -1.33 -3.37 -12.23
N ALA A 36 -0.03 -3.09 -12.05
CA ALA A 36 0.45 -2.27 -10.94
C ALA A 36 -0.09 -0.83 -10.97
N PHE A 37 -0.23 -0.24 -12.17
CA PHE A 37 -0.82 1.09 -12.32
C PHE A 37 -2.29 1.12 -11.92
N VAL A 38 -3.07 0.12 -12.34
CA VAL A 38 -4.47 0.00 -11.94
C VAL A 38 -4.59 -0.25 -10.43
N LEU A 39 -3.72 -1.08 -9.84
CA LEU A 39 -3.66 -1.26 -8.38
C LEU A 39 -3.37 0.07 -7.65
N LYS A 40 -2.44 0.87 -8.19
CA LYS A 40 -2.16 2.20 -7.64
C LYS A 40 -3.39 3.09 -7.72
N ALA A 41 -4.10 3.10 -8.84
CA ALA A 41 -5.35 3.83 -8.99
C ALA A 41 -6.39 3.38 -7.96
N CYS A 42 -6.60 2.05 -7.80
CA CYS A 42 -7.49 1.50 -6.77
C CYS A 42 -7.12 1.99 -5.36
N SER A 43 -5.83 2.05 -5.04
CA SER A 43 -5.36 2.55 -3.74
C SER A 43 -5.63 4.05 -3.51
N ILE A 44 -5.71 4.86 -4.58
CA ILE A 44 -5.95 6.31 -4.49
C ILE A 44 -7.42 6.62 -4.25
N VAL A 45 -8.32 5.84 -4.84
CA VAL A 45 -9.78 6.04 -4.74
C VAL A 45 -10.46 5.04 -3.80
N SER A 46 -9.67 4.26 -3.06
CA SER A 46 -10.13 3.20 -2.15
C SER A 46 -11.10 2.19 -2.80
N ALA A 47 -10.83 1.82 -4.05
CA ALA A 47 -11.66 0.90 -4.84
C ALA A 47 -11.25 -0.57 -4.59
N LEU A 48 -11.68 -1.12 -3.46
CA LEU A 48 -11.30 -2.46 -2.99
C LEU A 48 -11.76 -3.58 -3.93
N GLU A 49 -13.01 -3.54 -4.39
CA GLU A 49 -13.58 -4.59 -5.23
C GLU A 49 -12.85 -4.70 -6.57
N GLU A 50 -12.54 -3.56 -7.18
CA GLU A 50 -11.72 -3.50 -8.37
C GLU A 50 -10.29 -3.97 -8.09
N GLY A 51 -9.72 -3.60 -6.94
CA GLY A 51 -8.43 -4.10 -6.49
C GLY A 51 -8.39 -5.63 -6.41
N ARG A 52 -9.43 -6.29 -5.88
CA ARG A 52 -9.55 -7.76 -5.84
C ARG A 52 -9.66 -8.38 -7.22
N GLN A 53 -10.36 -7.72 -8.15
CA GLN A 53 -10.42 -8.16 -9.55
C GLN A 53 -9.05 -8.09 -10.22
N VAL A 54 -8.31 -7.00 -9.98
CA VAL A 54 -6.94 -6.84 -10.49
C VAL A 54 -6.01 -7.87 -9.87
N HIS A 55 -6.11 -8.15 -8.56
CA HIS A 55 -5.33 -9.20 -7.90
C HIS A 55 -5.61 -10.58 -8.53
N SER A 56 -6.87 -10.93 -8.75
CA SER A 56 -7.25 -12.16 -9.45
C SER A 56 -6.65 -12.22 -10.86
N ARG A 57 -6.58 -11.07 -11.55
CA ARG A 57 -5.96 -10.96 -12.88
C ARG A 57 -4.44 -11.13 -12.82
N VAL A 58 -3.77 -10.55 -11.82
CA VAL A 58 -2.32 -10.70 -11.57
C VAL A 58 -1.95 -12.17 -11.44
N PHE A 59 -2.69 -12.93 -10.63
CA PHE A 59 -2.45 -14.36 -10.45
C PHE A 59 -2.62 -15.15 -11.76
N ARG A 60 -3.73 -14.90 -12.47
CA ARG A 60 -4.03 -15.54 -13.76
C ARG A 60 -3.03 -15.22 -14.87
N SER A 61 -2.42 -14.04 -14.84
CA SER A 61 -1.41 -13.61 -15.80
C SER A 61 0.02 -14.05 -15.43
N GLY A 62 0.21 -14.77 -14.31
CA GLY A 62 1.53 -15.26 -13.88
C GLY A 62 2.42 -14.19 -13.25
N PHE A 63 1.87 -13.04 -12.86
CA PHE A 63 2.64 -11.95 -12.24
C PHE A 63 2.60 -11.95 -10.70
N GLY A 64 2.05 -13.01 -10.08
CA GLY A 64 1.90 -13.12 -8.63
C GLY A 64 3.23 -13.02 -7.86
N SER A 65 4.33 -13.50 -8.43
CA SER A 65 5.67 -13.44 -7.82
C SER A 65 6.48 -12.21 -8.24
N SER A 66 5.89 -11.24 -8.95
CA SER A 66 6.60 -10.02 -9.33
C SER A 66 6.68 -9.07 -8.12
N PRO A 67 7.88 -8.75 -7.60
CA PRO A 67 7.99 -7.90 -6.40
C PRO A 67 7.36 -6.52 -6.59
N PHE A 68 7.40 -6.01 -7.81
CA PHE A 68 6.76 -4.75 -8.20
C PHE A 68 5.24 -4.81 -8.05
N VAL A 69 4.62 -5.90 -8.53
CA VAL A 69 3.17 -6.09 -8.45
C VAL A 69 2.73 -6.42 -7.02
N GLN A 70 3.48 -7.25 -6.29
CA GLN A 70 3.21 -7.54 -4.89
C GLN A 70 3.28 -6.28 -4.03
N THR A 71 4.29 -5.41 -4.23
CA THR A 71 4.37 -4.11 -3.54
C THR A 71 3.14 -3.23 -3.85
N ALA A 72 2.68 -3.21 -5.10
CA ALA A 72 1.48 -2.47 -5.48
C ALA A 72 0.20 -3.05 -4.84
N LEU A 73 0.10 -4.37 -4.70
CA LEU A 73 -0.98 -5.06 -4.01
C LEU A 73 -1.00 -4.75 -2.51
N VAL A 74 0.16 -4.82 -1.83
CA VAL A 74 0.29 -4.40 -0.42
C VAL A 74 -0.22 -2.98 -0.24
N ASN A 75 0.22 -2.05 -1.10
CA ASN A 75 -0.24 -0.66 -1.05
C ASN A 75 -1.74 -0.49 -1.35
N MET A 76 -2.29 -1.28 -2.25
CA MET A 76 -3.73 -1.25 -2.54
C MET A 76 -4.54 -1.70 -1.33
N TYR A 77 -4.24 -2.88 -0.78
CA TYR A 77 -4.97 -3.41 0.38
C TYR A 77 -4.83 -2.53 1.63
N ALA A 78 -3.61 -2.05 1.93
CA ALA A 78 -3.37 -1.21 3.10
C ALA A 78 -4.08 0.17 3.02
N LYS A 79 -4.34 0.68 1.81
CA LYS A 79 -5.11 1.93 1.61
C LYS A 79 -6.61 1.71 1.48
N CYS A 80 -7.03 0.48 1.19
CA CYS A 80 -8.43 0.06 1.22
C CYS A 80 -8.85 -0.47 2.60
N GLU A 81 -8.11 -0.16 3.66
CA GLU A 81 -8.40 -0.56 5.05
C GLU A 81 -8.39 -2.08 5.31
N GLU A 82 -7.85 -2.86 4.38
CA GLU A 82 -7.75 -4.32 4.45
C GLU A 82 -6.33 -4.74 4.83
N VAL A 83 -5.85 -4.28 5.99
CA VAL A 83 -4.45 -4.47 6.41
C VAL A 83 -4.05 -5.94 6.55
N SER A 84 -4.97 -6.82 6.95
CA SER A 84 -4.73 -8.26 7.02
C SER A 84 -4.43 -8.88 5.66
N LEU A 85 -5.09 -8.42 4.59
CA LEU A 85 -4.79 -8.88 3.22
C LEU A 85 -3.48 -8.29 2.71
N ALA A 86 -3.16 -7.05 3.10
CA ALA A 86 -1.86 -6.46 2.81
C ALA A 86 -0.73 -7.28 3.46
N GLN A 87 -0.90 -7.73 4.70
CA GLN A 87 0.04 -8.61 5.40
C GLN A 87 0.24 -9.94 4.65
N LEU A 88 -0.84 -10.60 4.24
CA LEU A 88 -0.74 -11.87 3.50
C LEU A 88 0.10 -11.71 2.22
N VAL A 89 -0.15 -10.66 1.43
CA VAL A 89 0.65 -10.41 0.21
C VAL A 89 2.09 -10.06 0.57
N PHE A 90 2.31 -9.30 1.64
CA PHE A 90 3.65 -8.93 2.12
C PHE A 90 4.47 -10.13 2.58
N ASP A 91 3.82 -11.14 3.16
CA ASP A 91 4.45 -12.38 3.59
C ASP A 91 4.95 -13.21 2.40
N GLU A 92 4.31 -13.08 1.24
CA GLU A 92 4.70 -13.73 -0.02
C GLU A 92 5.88 -13.04 -0.75
N ILE A 93 6.29 -11.85 -0.31
CA ILE A 93 7.42 -11.13 -0.93
C ILE A 93 8.73 -11.70 -0.40
N THR A 94 9.54 -12.30 -1.28
CA THR A 94 10.85 -12.86 -0.92
C THR A 94 11.83 -11.78 -0.44
N GLU A 95 11.91 -10.66 -1.15
CA GLU A 95 12.76 -9.52 -0.82
C GLU A 95 11.92 -8.25 -0.68
N ARG A 96 11.57 -7.90 0.56
CA ARG A 96 10.73 -6.75 0.87
C ARG A 96 11.53 -5.46 0.76
N ASN A 97 11.14 -4.60 -0.17
CA ASN A 97 11.73 -3.27 -0.31
C ASN A 97 11.15 -2.28 0.71
N LEU A 98 11.76 -1.09 0.78
CA LEU A 98 11.33 0.03 1.63
C LEU A 98 9.84 0.35 1.47
N ILE A 99 9.32 0.37 0.23
CA ILE A 99 7.94 0.75 -0.06
C ILE A 99 6.96 -0.27 0.54
N ALA A 100 7.27 -1.56 0.44
CA ALA A 100 6.43 -2.62 1.01
C ALA A 100 6.36 -2.50 2.54
N TRP A 101 7.51 -2.30 3.20
CA TRP A 101 7.59 -2.09 4.65
C TRP A 101 6.84 -0.84 5.10
N SER A 102 7.18 0.32 4.52
CA SER A 102 6.61 1.61 4.94
C SER A 102 5.11 1.65 4.73
N THR A 103 4.61 1.02 3.66
CA THR A 103 3.18 0.98 3.39
C THR A 103 2.43 0.11 4.38
N LEU A 104 2.97 -1.06 4.74
CA LEU A 104 2.34 -1.97 5.68
C LEU A 104 2.33 -1.39 7.09
N ILE A 105 3.47 -0.86 7.56
CA ILE A 105 3.60 -0.15 8.85
C ILE A 105 2.58 0.99 8.92
N GLY A 106 2.47 1.81 7.87
CA GLY A 106 1.48 2.88 7.80
C GLY A 106 0.04 2.35 7.83
N GLY A 107 -0.23 1.18 7.25
CA GLY A 107 -1.52 0.50 7.30
C GLY A 107 -1.92 0.13 8.73
N TYR A 108 -1.05 -0.60 9.44
CA TYR A 108 -1.27 -0.99 10.84
C TYR A 108 -1.42 0.21 11.78
N SER A 109 -0.57 1.23 11.58
CA SER A 109 -0.65 2.48 12.36
C SER A 109 -2.01 3.18 12.20
N ARG A 110 -2.52 3.32 10.96
CA ARG A 110 -3.86 3.89 10.71
C ARG A 110 -5.00 3.03 11.27
N ALA A 111 -4.81 1.71 11.33
CA ALA A 111 -5.75 0.79 11.94
C ALA A 111 -5.74 0.82 13.49
N GLY A 112 -4.83 1.58 14.11
CA GLY A 112 -4.69 1.65 15.57
C GLY A 112 -4.04 0.40 16.18
N LEU A 113 -3.41 -0.44 15.37
CA LEU A 113 -2.75 -1.68 15.76
C LEU A 113 -1.29 -1.38 16.14
N VAL A 114 -1.14 -0.86 17.36
CA VAL A 114 0.11 -0.27 17.84
C VAL A 114 1.22 -1.32 17.97
N ASP A 115 0.93 -2.45 18.60
CA ASP A 115 1.92 -3.49 18.86
C ASP A 115 2.46 -4.06 17.53
N GLU A 116 1.58 -4.37 16.60
CA GLU A 116 1.91 -4.85 15.26
C GLU A 116 2.72 -3.81 14.46
N THR A 117 2.41 -2.52 14.63
CA THR A 117 3.19 -1.42 14.01
C THR A 117 4.65 -1.47 14.50
N PHE A 118 4.88 -1.67 15.80
CA PHE A 118 6.23 -1.76 16.35
C PHE A 118 6.94 -3.07 15.99
N GLU A 119 6.22 -4.19 15.95
CA GLU A 119 6.75 -5.46 15.49
C GLU A 119 7.24 -5.38 14.05
N LEU A 120 6.43 -4.78 13.16
CA LEU A 120 6.83 -4.54 11.77
C LEU A 120 8.00 -3.57 11.65
N PHE A 121 8.00 -2.48 12.43
CA PHE A 121 9.13 -1.55 12.45
C PHE A 121 10.44 -2.22 12.87
N ARG A 122 10.40 -3.05 13.92
CA ARG A 122 11.57 -3.85 14.34
C ARG A 122 11.95 -4.86 13.26
N GLY A 123 10.97 -5.52 12.64
CA GLY A 123 11.18 -6.43 11.51
C GLY A 123 11.92 -5.77 10.34
N MET A 124 11.53 -4.55 9.99
CA MET A 124 12.18 -3.74 8.96
C MET A 124 13.65 -3.46 9.27
N GLN A 125 13.94 -3.07 10.51
CA GLN A 125 15.31 -2.81 10.98
C GLN A 125 16.17 -4.09 10.97
N MET A 126 15.62 -5.21 11.43
CA MET A 126 16.32 -6.51 11.41
C MET A 126 16.60 -7.00 9.99
N ALA A 127 15.74 -6.65 9.03
CA ALA A 127 15.96 -6.91 7.61
C ALA A 127 16.99 -5.97 6.95
N GLY A 128 17.59 -5.04 7.72
CA GLY A 128 18.57 -4.08 7.22
C GLY A 128 17.97 -2.99 6.33
N VAL A 129 16.65 -2.78 6.37
CA VAL A 129 15.97 -1.75 5.59
C VAL A 129 15.83 -0.49 6.44
N GLU A 130 16.41 0.61 5.98
CA GLU A 130 16.38 1.87 6.73
C GLU A 130 14.99 2.54 6.67
N PRO A 131 14.39 2.90 7.81
CA PRO A 131 13.12 3.62 7.84
C PRO A 131 13.17 4.98 7.15
N ASP A 132 12.15 5.27 6.35
CA ASP A 132 11.97 6.60 5.74
C ASP A 132 11.08 7.51 6.61
N GLN A 133 10.94 8.77 6.20
CA GLN A 133 10.10 9.75 6.90
C GLN A 133 8.64 9.27 7.08
N VAL A 134 8.08 8.57 6.08
CA VAL A 134 6.71 8.04 6.12
C VAL A 134 6.59 6.97 7.20
N THR A 135 7.57 6.08 7.29
CA THR A 135 7.67 5.05 8.32
C THR A 135 7.75 5.68 9.71
N MET A 136 8.64 6.67 9.87
CA MET A 136 8.83 7.34 11.16
C MET A 136 7.57 8.07 11.63
N VAL A 137 6.88 8.79 10.73
CA VAL A 137 5.60 9.44 11.04
C VAL A 137 4.57 8.39 11.48
N SER A 138 4.48 7.26 10.77
CA SER A 138 3.53 6.21 11.09
C SER A 138 3.76 5.62 12.49
N VAL A 139 5.02 5.35 12.85
CA VAL A 139 5.39 4.84 14.19
C VAL A 139 5.05 5.87 15.27
N VAL A 140 5.41 7.14 15.08
CA VAL A 140 5.09 8.20 16.04
C VAL A 140 3.58 8.36 16.21
N SER A 141 2.81 8.33 15.12
CA SER A 141 1.35 8.37 15.19
C SER A 141 0.80 7.23 16.04
N ALA A 142 1.29 6.00 15.87
CA ALA A 142 0.88 4.87 16.70
C ALA A 142 1.18 5.11 18.20
N CYS A 143 2.34 5.68 18.54
CA CYS A 143 2.66 6.05 19.94
C CYS A 143 1.67 7.04 20.55
N THR A 144 1.25 8.04 19.76
CA THR A 144 0.32 9.07 20.23
C THR A 144 -1.06 8.51 20.55
N PHE A 145 -1.54 7.56 19.74
CA PHE A 145 -2.80 6.86 20.00
C PHE A 145 -2.72 5.94 21.23
N ALA A 146 -1.56 5.33 21.48
CA ALA A 146 -1.34 4.44 22.62
C ALA A 146 -1.24 5.18 23.98
N GLY A 147 -1.22 6.51 24.01
CA GLY A 147 -0.96 7.28 25.23
C GLY A 147 0.45 7.10 25.80
N SER A 148 1.36 6.44 25.05
CA SER A 148 2.73 6.16 25.47
C SER A 148 3.64 7.36 25.18
N LEU A 149 3.53 8.37 26.04
CA LEU A 149 4.35 9.59 25.99
C LEU A 149 5.85 9.26 26.15
N ASP A 150 6.20 8.21 26.89
CA ASP A 150 7.59 7.84 27.14
C ASP A 150 8.27 7.25 25.91
N MET A 151 7.56 6.44 25.12
CA MET A 151 8.10 5.88 23.87
C MET A 151 8.19 6.94 22.76
N SER A 152 7.23 7.86 22.72
CA SER A 152 7.26 9.04 21.84
C SER A 152 8.47 9.93 22.13
N ARG A 153 8.78 10.14 23.42
CA ARG A 153 9.96 10.91 23.87
C ARG A 153 11.27 10.18 23.57
N TRP A 154 11.33 8.88 23.78
CA TRP A 154 12.52 8.06 23.47
C TRP A 154 12.90 8.15 21.99
N PHE A 155 11.90 8.11 21.11
CA PHE A 155 12.10 8.23 19.67
C PHE A 155 12.58 9.62 19.23
N MET A 156 12.02 10.69 19.80
CA MET A 156 12.51 12.06 19.53
C MET A 156 13.98 12.26 19.94
N LEU A 157 14.45 11.57 20.99
CA LEU A 157 15.85 11.66 21.45
C LEU A 157 16.81 10.96 20.49
N ILE A 158 16.44 9.81 19.95
CA ILE A 158 17.25 9.07 18.97
C ILE A 158 17.34 9.85 17.64
N TRP A 159 16.25 10.48 17.20
CA TRP A 159 16.26 11.21 15.93
C TRP A 159 17.05 12.53 15.98
N ARG A 160 17.19 13.15 17.16
CA ARG A 160 17.93 14.42 17.31
C ARG A 160 19.45 14.26 17.40
N SER A 161 19.95 13.03 17.45
CA SER A 161 21.36 12.71 17.68
C SER A 161 22.06 12.08 16.46
N GLY A 162 21.42 12.13 15.28
CA GLY A 162 22.01 11.79 13.97
C GLY A 162 22.29 13.02 13.13
#